data_AF-A0A821WEC9-F1
#
_entry.id   AF-A0A821WEC9-F1
#
_cell.length_a   1.000
_cell.length_b   1.000
_cell.length_c   1.000
_cell.angle_alpha   90.00
_cell.angle_beta   90.00
_cell.angle_gamma   90.00
#
_symmetry.space_group_name_H-M   'P 1'
#
loop_
_entity.id
_entity.type
_entity.pdbx_description
1 polymer ?
#
loop_
_entity_poly.entity_id
_entity_poly.type
_entity_poly.pdbx_seq_one_letter_code
_entity_poly.pdbx_strand_id
1 'polypeptide(L)'
;WITTGSLNHERFVHAASTLTNGSVLVTGGRDQSGLFVSDAEFYDLSTQVWTLTGRINVGRASHTSTLLANGKVLIAGGFDFSGALNSAELYDPSPGTWTFTNSLNVGRLGHTASILANGQVLVSGGYNGTSVFNTAELYDPSSGTWTLTNNLNVGRWGHTASILANGKVLVSGGYNGSSAITNAEVYDPSMGSWTTTGSLYVRRWGHTSSLLTNGKVLVAAGYDNVAGINDAELY
;
A
#
# COMPACT_ATOMS: atom_id res chain seq x y z
N TRP A 1 18.80 -15.52 -9.17
CA TRP A 1 17.40 -15.84 -8.86
C TRP A 1 17.32 -17.26 -8.32
N ILE A 2 16.58 -17.48 -7.24
CA ILE A 2 16.33 -18.80 -6.64
C ILE A 2 14.81 -18.99 -6.57
N THR A 3 14.32 -20.15 -7.00
CA THR A 3 12.87 -20.48 -6.96
C THR A 3 12.47 -20.89 -5.55
N THR A 4 11.38 -20.35 -5.04
CA THR A 4 10.85 -20.61 -3.67
C THR A 4 9.60 -21.49 -3.67
N GLY A 5 9.36 -22.22 -4.76
CA GLY A 5 8.08 -22.90 -5.02
C GLY A 5 6.98 -21.93 -5.48
N SER A 6 5.75 -22.44 -5.57
CA SER A 6 4.57 -21.68 -5.98
C SER A 6 3.67 -21.38 -4.79
N LEU A 7 2.94 -20.26 -4.88
CA LEU A 7 1.79 -20.00 -4.01
C LEU A 7 0.78 -21.15 -4.12
N ASN A 8 0.04 -21.41 -3.05
CA ASN A 8 -1.03 -22.40 -3.01
C ASN A 8 -2.24 -21.98 -3.86
N HIS A 9 -2.46 -20.67 -3.99
CA HIS A 9 -3.49 -20.08 -4.83
C HIS A 9 -2.84 -19.03 -5.75
N GLU A 10 -2.96 -19.22 -7.06
CA GLU A 10 -2.48 -18.27 -8.04
C GLU A 10 -3.21 -16.93 -7.89
N ARG A 11 -2.46 -15.83 -8.01
CA ARG A 11 -3.01 -14.50 -7.78
C ARG A 11 -2.19 -13.39 -8.42
N PHE A 12 -2.87 -12.32 -8.83
CA PHE A 12 -2.25 -11.05 -9.21
C PHE A 12 -2.93 -9.88 -8.48
N VAL A 13 -2.25 -8.73 -8.40
CA VAL A 13 -2.71 -7.54 -7.65
C VAL A 13 -2.98 -7.82 -6.16
N HIS A 14 -2.30 -8.81 -5.62
CA HIS A 14 -2.25 -9.13 -4.18
C HIS A 14 -1.33 -8.14 -3.45
N ALA A 15 -1.39 -8.14 -2.13
CA ALA A 15 -0.44 -7.43 -1.29
C ALA A 15 0.46 -8.42 -0.54
N ALA A 16 1.71 -8.03 -0.29
CA ALA A 16 2.66 -8.81 0.49
C ALA A 16 3.30 -7.96 1.59
N SER A 17 3.57 -8.57 2.74
CA SER A 17 4.32 -7.95 3.84
C SER A 17 5.24 -8.96 4.50
N THR A 18 6.43 -8.51 4.86
CA THR A 18 7.31 -9.30 5.74
C THR A 18 6.77 -9.25 7.16
N LEU A 19 6.72 -10.40 7.83
CA LEU A 19 6.37 -10.56 9.23
C LEU A 19 7.61 -10.37 10.12
N THR A 20 7.40 -10.18 11.42
CA THR A 20 8.51 -9.98 12.39
C THR A 20 9.53 -11.12 12.40
N ASN A 21 9.11 -12.35 12.10
CA ASN A 21 9.99 -13.52 12.00
C ASN A 21 10.70 -13.66 10.64
N GLY A 22 10.52 -12.70 9.73
CA GLY A 22 11.10 -12.72 8.38
C GLY A 22 10.27 -13.45 7.33
N SER A 23 9.25 -14.23 7.72
CA SER A 23 8.32 -14.86 6.76
C SER A 23 7.58 -13.81 5.93
N VAL A 24 7.14 -14.16 4.73
CA VAL A 24 6.41 -13.24 3.84
C VAL A 24 4.95 -13.63 3.79
N LEU A 25 4.07 -12.79 4.31
CA LEU A 25 2.61 -12.94 4.19
C LEU A 25 2.13 -12.38 2.85
N VAL A 26 1.27 -13.13 2.16
CA VAL A 26 0.61 -12.75 0.90
C VAL A 26 -0.91 -12.84 1.08
N THR A 27 -1.62 -11.80 0.65
CA THR A 27 -3.06 -11.63 0.91
C THR A 27 -3.80 -11.07 -0.29
N GLY A 28 -5.05 -11.50 -0.45
CA GLY A 28 -5.94 -10.97 -1.49
C GLY A 28 -5.43 -11.24 -2.91
N GLY A 29 -5.78 -10.34 -3.81
CA GLY A 29 -5.55 -10.44 -5.24
C GLY A 29 -6.72 -11.09 -5.98
N ARG A 30 -6.51 -11.34 -7.26
CA ARG A 30 -7.44 -12.07 -8.14
C ARG A 30 -6.78 -13.30 -8.73
N ASP A 31 -7.53 -14.38 -8.85
CA ASP A 31 -7.11 -15.59 -9.55
C ASP A 31 -7.22 -15.43 -11.07
N GLN A 32 -6.82 -16.46 -11.83
CA GLN A 32 -6.88 -16.40 -13.30
C GLN A 32 -8.29 -16.25 -13.88
N SER A 33 -9.31 -16.68 -13.13
CA SER A 33 -10.73 -16.51 -13.51
C SER A 33 -11.27 -15.12 -13.18
N GLY A 34 -10.48 -14.30 -12.47
CA GLY A 34 -10.83 -12.95 -12.04
C GLY A 34 -11.61 -12.90 -10.72
N LEU A 35 -11.76 -14.03 -10.02
CA LEU A 35 -12.37 -14.06 -8.69
C LEU A 35 -11.39 -13.54 -7.64
N PHE A 36 -11.93 -12.90 -6.60
CA PHE A 36 -11.11 -12.40 -5.51
C PHE A 36 -10.68 -13.53 -4.57
N VAL A 37 -9.39 -13.57 -4.29
CA VAL A 37 -8.80 -14.60 -3.43
C VAL A 37 -8.94 -14.18 -1.97
N SER A 38 -9.63 -14.98 -1.17
CA SER A 38 -9.71 -14.76 0.29
C SER A 38 -8.63 -15.49 1.07
N ASP A 39 -7.98 -16.50 0.49
CA ASP A 39 -6.96 -17.26 1.20
C ASP A 39 -5.70 -16.41 1.40
N ALA A 40 -5.24 -16.34 2.65
CA ALA A 40 -3.95 -15.78 2.98
C ALA A 40 -2.93 -16.93 3.09
N GLU A 41 -1.69 -16.66 2.72
CA GLU A 41 -0.60 -17.63 2.82
C GLU A 41 0.69 -16.93 3.19
N PHE A 42 1.59 -17.63 3.89
CA PHE A 42 2.93 -17.11 4.14
C PHE A 42 4.00 -18.07 3.61
N TYR A 43 5.11 -17.48 3.18
CA TYR A 43 6.35 -18.18 2.92
C TYR A 43 7.18 -18.21 4.18
N ASP A 44 7.40 -19.41 4.72
CA ASP A 44 8.27 -19.64 5.87
C ASP A 44 9.73 -19.71 5.40
N LEU A 45 10.57 -18.79 5.88
CA LEU A 45 12.00 -18.78 5.51
C LEU A 45 12.77 -19.98 6.08
N SER A 46 12.32 -20.56 7.19
CA SER A 46 13.00 -21.68 7.85
C SER A 46 12.73 -23.01 7.14
N THR A 47 11.51 -23.22 6.68
CA THR A 47 11.10 -24.45 5.98
C THR A 47 11.11 -24.31 4.46
N GLN A 48 11.15 -23.07 3.94
CA GLN A 48 11.07 -22.75 2.51
C GLN A 48 9.78 -23.24 1.85
N VAL A 49 8.67 -23.22 2.59
CA VAL A 49 7.36 -23.72 2.15
C VAL A 49 6.30 -22.62 2.25
N TRP A 50 5.41 -22.57 1.26
CA TRP A 50 4.19 -21.77 1.31
C TRP A 50 3.09 -22.49 2.09
N THR A 51 2.57 -21.83 3.13
CA THR A 51 1.54 -22.37 4.02
C THR A 51 0.34 -21.44 4.10
N LEU A 52 -0.88 -21.99 3.99
CA LEU A 52 -2.12 -21.25 4.17
C LEU A 52 -2.27 -20.76 5.63
N THR A 53 -2.75 -19.53 5.83
CA THR A 53 -2.92 -18.92 7.15
C THR A 53 -4.22 -18.12 7.28
N GLY A 54 -5.32 -18.85 7.46
CA GLY A 54 -6.64 -18.24 7.55
C GLY A 54 -7.08 -17.58 6.24
N ARG A 55 -8.21 -16.87 6.31
CA ARG A 55 -8.84 -16.22 5.15
C ARG A 55 -9.24 -14.81 5.54
N ILE A 56 -9.00 -13.84 4.66
CA ILE A 56 -9.53 -12.48 4.81
C ILE A 56 -11.06 -12.53 4.65
N ASN A 57 -11.76 -11.74 5.44
CA ASN A 57 -13.22 -11.75 5.51
C ASN A 57 -13.85 -11.21 4.23
N VAL A 58 -13.18 -10.25 3.56
CA VAL A 58 -13.58 -9.72 2.26
C VAL A 58 -12.44 -9.94 1.25
N GLY A 59 -12.68 -10.81 0.27
CA GLY A 59 -11.79 -10.98 -0.88
C GLY A 59 -11.61 -9.65 -1.60
N ARG A 60 -10.35 -9.23 -1.80
CA ARG A 60 -10.01 -7.89 -2.29
C ARG A 60 -8.71 -7.89 -3.09
N ALA A 61 -8.55 -6.90 -3.96
CA ALA A 61 -7.31 -6.64 -4.70
C ALA A 61 -6.94 -5.15 -4.64
N SER A 62 -5.69 -4.80 -5.00
CA SER A 62 -5.16 -3.42 -4.94
C SER A 62 -5.28 -2.74 -3.55
N HIS A 63 -5.37 -3.54 -2.49
CA HIS A 63 -5.28 -3.09 -1.11
C HIS A 63 -3.82 -2.91 -0.69
N THR A 64 -3.60 -2.25 0.43
CA THR A 64 -2.28 -2.18 1.07
C THR A 64 -2.18 -3.20 2.18
N SER A 65 -0.96 -3.63 2.50
CA SER A 65 -0.64 -4.55 3.60
C SER A 65 0.53 -3.96 4.38
N THR A 66 0.38 -3.75 5.69
CA THR A 66 1.34 -3.05 6.54
C THR A 66 1.61 -3.86 7.81
N LEU A 67 2.86 -4.26 8.06
CA LEU A 67 3.27 -4.81 9.36
C LEU A 67 3.23 -3.71 10.42
N LEU A 68 2.51 -3.95 11.50
CA LEU A 68 2.38 -3.06 12.64
C LEU A 68 3.44 -3.36 13.69
N ALA A 69 3.75 -2.37 14.53
CA ALA A 69 4.76 -2.50 15.60
C ALA A 69 4.43 -3.61 16.63
N ASN A 70 3.14 -3.98 16.77
CA ASN A 70 2.69 -5.07 17.63
C ASN A 70 2.77 -6.46 16.98
N GLY A 71 3.33 -6.58 15.76
CA GLY A 71 3.48 -7.83 15.02
C GLY A 71 2.25 -8.26 14.22
N LYS A 72 1.13 -7.55 14.32
CA LYS A 72 -0.05 -7.78 13.47
C LYS A 72 0.15 -7.15 12.09
N VAL A 73 -0.62 -7.60 11.10
CA VAL A 73 -0.62 -6.98 9.77
C VAL A 73 -1.97 -6.34 9.49
N LEU A 74 -1.97 -5.05 9.14
CA LEU A 74 -3.15 -4.33 8.68
C LEU A 74 -3.27 -4.47 7.16
N ILE A 75 -4.43 -4.92 6.68
CA ILE A 75 -4.84 -4.70 5.30
C ILE A 75 -5.91 -3.62 5.23
N ALA A 76 -5.79 -2.73 4.26
CA ALA A 76 -6.68 -1.57 4.14
C ALA A 76 -7.11 -1.33 2.69
N GLY A 77 -8.41 -1.06 2.52
CA GLY A 77 -9.02 -0.68 1.25
C GLY A 77 -8.91 -1.76 0.16
N GLY A 78 -8.60 -1.33 -1.06
CA GLY A 78 -8.65 -2.16 -2.26
C GLY A 78 -10.02 -2.11 -2.92
N PHE A 79 -10.35 -3.12 -3.69
CA PHE A 79 -11.65 -3.25 -4.33
C PHE A 79 -12.11 -4.70 -4.40
N ASP A 80 -13.43 -4.88 -4.45
CA ASP A 80 -14.10 -6.16 -4.73
C ASP A 80 -15.09 -6.01 -5.92
N PHE A 81 -16.09 -6.89 -6.04
CA PHE A 81 -17.13 -6.78 -7.07
C PHE A 81 -18.09 -5.59 -6.86
N SER A 82 -18.20 -5.08 -5.64
CA SER A 82 -19.03 -3.93 -5.28
C SER A 82 -18.34 -2.59 -5.52
N GLY A 83 -17.01 -2.59 -5.70
CA GLY A 83 -16.21 -1.41 -5.98
C GLY A 83 -15.14 -1.20 -4.92
N ALA A 84 -14.75 0.06 -4.71
CA ALA A 84 -13.69 0.41 -3.78
C ALA A 84 -14.12 0.17 -2.32
N LEU A 85 -13.27 -0.52 -1.57
CA LEU A 85 -13.52 -0.91 -0.19
C LEU A 85 -13.03 0.15 0.78
N ASN A 86 -13.80 0.41 1.83
CA ASN A 86 -13.37 1.16 3.01
C ASN A 86 -13.09 0.25 4.21
N SER A 87 -13.32 -1.06 4.08
CA SER A 87 -13.06 -2.01 5.15
C SER A 87 -11.56 -2.24 5.32
N ALA A 88 -11.16 -2.50 6.56
CA ALA A 88 -9.81 -2.89 6.94
C ALA A 88 -9.86 -4.10 7.87
N GLU A 89 -8.81 -4.91 7.83
CA GLU A 89 -8.72 -6.13 8.62
C GLU A 89 -7.31 -6.27 9.21
N LEU A 90 -7.24 -6.89 10.39
CA LEU A 90 -6.00 -7.21 11.07
C LEU A 90 -5.76 -8.71 11.03
N TYR A 91 -4.56 -9.09 10.64
CA TYR A 91 -4.03 -10.43 10.82
C TYR A 91 -3.28 -10.54 12.13
N ASP A 92 -3.66 -11.52 12.93
CA ASP A 92 -2.90 -11.97 14.09
C ASP A 92 -2.09 -13.22 13.71
N PRO A 93 -0.74 -13.17 13.66
CA PRO A 93 0.08 -14.31 13.26
C PRO A 93 0.01 -15.50 14.22
N SER A 94 -0.51 -15.32 15.43
CA SER A 94 -0.72 -16.39 16.41
C SER A 94 -2.08 -16.16 17.09
N PRO A 95 -3.20 -16.62 16.49
CA PRO A 95 -3.30 -17.97 15.90
C PRO A 95 -3.38 -18.06 14.36
N GLY A 96 -3.08 -17.01 13.61
CA GLY A 96 -3.22 -17.00 12.14
C GLY A 96 -4.63 -16.62 11.69
N THR A 97 -5.25 -15.66 12.38
CA THR A 97 -6.66 -15.27 12.19
C THR A 97 -6.80 -13.83 11.70
N TRP A 98 -7.88 -13.59 10.95
CA TRP A 98 -8.24 -12.27 10.45
C TRP A 98 -9.47 -11.71 11.18
N THR A 99 -9.38 -10.46 11.62
CA THR A 99 -10.48 -9.75 12.29
C THR A 99 -10.69 -8.39 11.65
N PHE A 100 -11.94 -8.00 11.45
CA PHE A 100 -12.25 -6.61 11.08
C PHE A 100 -11.74 -5.62 12.12
N THR A 101 -11.25 -4.48 11.66
CA THR A 101 -11.07 -3.27 12.48
C THR A 101 -12.07 -2.20 12.00
N ASN A 102 -12.02 -0.98 12.53
CA ASN A 102 -12.89 0.07 12.00
C ASN A 102 -12.52 0.39 10.55
N SER A 103 -13.45 1.02 9.85
CA SER A 103 -13.32 1.33 8.42
C SER A 103 -12.66 2.68 8.19
N LEU A 104 -12.00 2.82 7.04
CA LEU A 104 -11.61 4.09 6.47
C LEU A 104 -12.85 4.98 6.25
N ASN A 105 -12.66 6.29 6.25
CA ASN A 105 -13.72 7.27 5.99
C ASN A 105 -14.21 7.24 4.54
N VAL A 106 -13.33 6.85 3.61
CA VAL A 106 -13.69 6.65 2.19
C VAL A 106 -13.11 5.34 1.65
N GLY A 107 -13.87 4.67 0.79
CA GLY A 107 -13.39 3.47 0.12
C GLY A 107 -12.39 3.82 -0.97
N ARG A 108 -11.23 3.13 -1.01
CA ARG A 108 -10.12 3.50 -1.89
C ARG A 108 -9.29 2.30 -2.34
N LEU A 109 -8.88 2.31 -3.61
CA LEU A 109 -7.87 1.42 -4.20
C LEU A 109 -6.71 2.23 -4.77
N GLY A 110 -5.55 1.60 -4.97
CA GLY A 110 -4.36 2.26 -5.55
C GLY A 110 -3.81 3.41 -4.70
N HIS A 111 -4.11 3.39 -3.40
CA HIS A 111 -3.54 4.27 -2.38
C HIS A 111 -2.22 3.68 -1.87
N THR A 112 -1.49 4.47 -1.09
CA THR A 112 -0.30 3.99 -0.35
C THR A 112 -0.59 3.93 1.14
N ALA A 113 0.12 3.05 1.86
CA ALA A 113 0.09 2.97 3.32
C ALA A 113 1.53 3.02 3.85
N SER A 114 1.80 3.86 4.84
CA SER A 114 3.13 4.05 5.44
C SER A 114 3.03 4.01 6.96
N ILE A 115 3.76 3.09 7.59
CA ILE A 115 3.87 3.06 9.05
C ILE A 115 4.77 4.22 9.52
N LEU A 116 4.27 5.02 10.45
CA LEU A 116 4.97 6.17 11.00
C LEU A 116 5.76 5.79 12.25
N ALA A 117 6.70 6.65 12.65
CA ALA A 117 7.55 6.42 13.82
C ALA A 117 6.75 6.29 15.14
N ASN A 118 5.56 6.88 15.21
CA ASN A 118 4.65 6.74 16.35
C ASN A 118 3.77 5.47 16.30
N GLY A 119 3.95 4.61 15.31
CA GLY A 119 3.21 3.35 15.12
C GLY A 119 1.89 3.48 14.37
N GLN A 120 1.41 4.70 14.08
CA GLN A 120 0.22 4.89 13.26
C GLN A 120 0.50 4.57 11.79
N VAL A 121 -0.54 4.23 11.02
CA VAL A 121 -0.42 3.99 9.57
C VAL A 121 -1.07 5.14 8.81
N LEU A 122 -0.28 5.87 8.03
CA LEU A 122 -0.76 6.88 7.09
C LEU A 122 -1.20 6.21 5.80
N VAL A 123 -2.48 6.33 5.47
CA VAL A 123 -3.04 5.98 4.17
C VAL A 123 -3.28 7.24 3.36
N SER A 124 -2.77 7.30 2.14
CA SER A 124 -2.81 8.53 1.33
C SER A 124 -3.23 8.29 -0.12
N GLY A 125 -4.05 9.21 -0.65
CA GLY A 125 -4.54 9.19 -2.02
C GLY A 125 -5.39 7.96 -2.35
N GLY A 126 -5.39 7.55 -3.62
CA GLY A 126 -6.22 6.47 -4.13
C GLY A 126 -7.42 6.97 -4.92
N TYR A 127 -8.22 6.01 -5.35
CA TYR A 127 -9.35 6.20 -6.26
C TYR A 127 -10.52 5.33 -5.80
N ASN A 128 -11.76 5.73 -6.05
CA ASN A 128 -12.94 4.92 -5.68
C ASN A 128 -13.81 4.43 -6.85
N GLY A 129 -13.38 4.64 -8.10
CA GLY A 129 -14.23 4.40 -9.28
C GLY A 129 -14.86 5.66 -9.87
N THR A 130 -14.85 6.78 -9.12
CA THR A 130 -15.41 8.06 -9.58
C THR A 130 -14.47 9.23 -9.31
N SER A 131 -13.84 9.27 -8.14
CA SER A 131 -13.03 10.39 -7.67
C SER A 131 -11.62 9.93 -7.33
N VAL A 132 -10.63 10.71 -7.75
CA VAL A 132 -9.24 10.57 -7.30
C VAL A 132 -9.06 11.41 -6.06
N PHE A 133 -8.61 10.80 -4.98
CA PHE A 133 -8.53 11.44 -3.67
C PHE A 133 -7.20 12.16 -3.46
N ASN A 134 -7.31 13.35 -2.87
CA ASN A 134 -6.22 14.04 -2.19
C ASN A 134 -6.34 13.91 -0.65
N THR A 135 -7.27 13.10 -0.15
CA THR A 135 -7.40 12.87 1.29
C THR A 135 -6.37 11.87 1.78
N ALA A 136 -5.97 12.04 3.04
CA ALA A 136 -5.16 11.10 3.78
C ALA A 136 -5.78 10.84 5.16
N GLU A 137 -5.52 9.65 5.69
CA GLU A 137 -6.09 9.15 6.93
C GLU A 137 -5.01 8.44 7.76
N LEU A 138 -5.09 8.58 9.08
CA LEU A 138 -4.27 7.86 10.03
C LEU A 138 -5.08 6.75 10.67
N TYR A 139 -4.55 5.53 10.63
CA TYR A 139 -5.00 4.43 11.47
C TYR A 139 -4.19 4.41 12.76
N ASP A 140 -4.88 4.37 13.90
CA ASP A 140 -4.29 4.11 15.21
C ASP A 140 -4.48 2.63 15.59
N PRO A 141 -3.40 1.82 15.64
CA PRO A 141 -3.50 0.40 16.00
C PRO A 141 -3.99 0.13 17.43
N SER A 142 -3.88 1.10 18.34
CA SER A 142 -4.25 0.90 19.76
C SER A 142 -5.75 0.91 19.97
N SER A 143 -6.46 1.73 19.20
CA SER A 143 -7.91 1.92 19.25
C SER A 143 -8.63 1.36 18.02
N GLY A 144 -7.88 1.05 16.96
CA GLY A 144 -8.41 0.70 15.65
C GLY A 144 -9.11 1.87 14.94
N THR A 145 -8.93 3.12 15.37
CA THR A 145 -9.66 4.27 14.80
C THR A 145 -8.97 4.84 13.57
N TRP A 146 -9.77 5.37 12.63
CA TRP A 146 -9.30 6.12 11.47
C TRP A 146 -9.62 7.61 11.64
N THR A 147 -8.64 8.47 11.41
CA THR A 147 -8.79 9.93 11.50
C THR A 147 -8.27 10.61 10.25
N LEU A 148 -9.07 11.50 9.65
CA LEU A 148 -8.63 12.31 8.52
C LEU A 148 -7.50 13.26 8.93
N THR A 149 -6.49 13.39 8.09
CA THR A 149 -5.43 14.42 8.22
C THR A 149 -5.70 15.59 7.29
N ASN A 150 -4.80 16.56 7.26
CA ASN A 150 -4.79 17.51 6.16
C ASN A 150 -4.60 16.77 4.82
N ASN A 151 -5.15 17.37 3.77
CA ASN A 151 -5.14 16.82 2.43
C ASN A 151 -3.80 17.07 1.74
N LEU A 152 -3.47 16.19 0.79
CA LEU A 152 -2.48 16.45 -0.23
C LEU A 152 -2.92 17.64 -1.10
N ASN A 153 -1.95 18.31 -1.71
CA ASN A 153 -2.20 19.40 -2.65
C ASN A 153 -2.77 18.87 -3.97
N VAL A 154 -2.37 17.67 -4.40
CA VAL A 154 -2.86 17.03 -5.63
C VAL A 154 -3.37 15.62 -5.34
N GLY A 155 -4.61 15.37 -5.77
CA GLY A 155 -5.20 14.03 -5.70
C GLY A 155 -4.44 13.07 -6.61
N ARG A 156 -4.21 11.84 -6.13
CA ARG A 156 -3.35 10.87 -6.84
C ARG A 156 -3.70 9.44 -6.48
N TRP A 157 -3.64 8.54 -7.45
CA TRP A 157 -3.60 7.08 -7.23
C TRP A 157 -2.49 6.45 -8.07
N GLY A 158 -2.06 5.24 -7.71
CA GLY A 158 -0.90 4.59 -8.35
C GLY A 158 0.40 5.38 -8.18
N HIS A 159 0.49 6.19 -7.12
CA HIS A 159 1.72 6.86 -6.71
C HIS A 159 2.51 5.93 -5.78
N THR A 160 3.75 6.29 -5.50
CA THR A 160 4.56 5.60 -4.49
C THR A 160 4.71 6.45 -3.23
N ALA A 161 4.97 5.80 -2.10
CA ALA A 161 5.30 6.43 -0.84
C ALA A 161 6.63 5.87 -0.30
N SER A 162 7.48 6.74 0.21
CA SER A 162 8.76 6.39 0.84
C SER A 162 8.88 7.09 2.18
N ILE A 163 9.09 6.33 3.26
CA ILE A 163 9.39 6.87 4.59
C ILE A 163 10.85 7.30 4.59
N LEU A 164 11.11 8.60 4.72
CA LEU A 164 12.45 9.18 4.71
C LEU A 164 13.15 8.98 6.06
N ALA A 165 14.49 9.14 6.09
CA ALA A 165 15.30 8.97 7.29
C ALA A 165 14.91 9.90 8.46
N ASN A 166 14.27 11.04 8.16
CA ASN A 166 13.74 11.97 9.16
C ASN A 166 12.32 11.64 9.64
N GLY A 167 11.76 10.49 9.24
CA GLY A 167 10.41 10.04 9.60
C GLY A 167 9.27 10.65 8.80
N LYS A 168 9.55 11.57 7.87
CA LYS A 168 8.55 12.12 6.95
C LYS A 168 8.22 11.14 5.84
N VAL A 169 7.04 11.27 5.23
CA VAL A 169 6.62 10.40 4.13
C VAL A 169 6.61 11.20 2.82
N LEU A 170 7.48 10.83 1.88
CA LEU A 170 7.48 11.36 0.52
C LEU A 170 6.48 10.57 -0.31
N VAL A 171 5.51 11.23 -0.94
CA VAL A 171 4.71 10.67 -2.03
C VAL A 171 5.15 11.25 -3.36
N SER A 172 5.28 10.43 -4.40
CA SER A 172 5.77 10.89 -5.71
C SER A 172 4.97 10.31 -6.87
N GLY A 173 4.74 11.16 -7.88
CA GLY A 173 3.99 10.81 -9.08
C GLY A 173 2.54 10.38 -8.81
N GLY A 174 2.05 9.46 -9.64
CA GLY A 174 0.67 8.98 -9.65
C GLY A 174 -0.14 9.56 -10.80
N TYR A 175 -1.43 9.22 -10.82
CA TYR A 175 -2.41 9.71 -11.78
C TYR A 175 -3.45 10.55 -11.06
N ASN A 176 -3.72 11.77 -11.53
CA ASN A 176 -4.59 12.73 -10.85
C ASN A 176 -6.06 12.69 -11.29
N GLY A 177 -6.42 11.76 -12.18
CA GLY A 177 -7.75 11.67 -12.80
C GLY A 177 -7.76 12.13 -14.26
N SER A 178 -6.79 12.95 -14.66
CA SER A 178 -6.64 13.45 -16.04
C SER A 178 -5.31 13.08 -16.69
N SER A 179 -4.25 12.95 -15.90
CA SER A 179 -2.91 12.63 -16.39
C SER A 179 -2.02 12.05 -15.30
N ALA A 180 -0.99 11.33 -15.71
CA ALA A 180 0.19 11.08 -14.91
C ALA A 180 0.86 12.40 -14.52
N ILE A 181 1.32 12.50 -13.28
CA ILE A 181 1.90 13.73 -12.71
C ILE A 181 3.37 13.54 -12.31
N THR A 182 4.10 14.65 -12.24
CA THR A 182 5.48 14.71 -11.73
C THR A 182 5.56 15.19 -10.27
N ASN A 183 4.46 15.72 -9.72
CA ASN A 183 4.44 16.31 -8.39
C ASN A 183 4.87 15.31 -7.32
N ALA A 184 5.72 15.75 -6.41
CA ALA A 184 5.99 15.06 -5.16
C ALA A 184 5.63 15.96 -3.97
N GLU A 185 5.19 15.33 -2.88
CA GLU A 185 4.77 15.98 -1.65
C GLU A 185 5.32 15.23 -0.45
N VAL A 186 5.62 15.95 0.63
CA VAL A 186 6.11 15.36 1.87
C VAL A 186 5.08 15.60 2.98
N TYR A 187 4.65 14.52 3.62
CA TYR A 187 3.88 14.56 4.85
C TYR A 187 4.82 14.70 6.05
N ASP A 188 4.52 15.67 6.91
CA ASP A 188 5.15 15.83 8.21
C ASP A 188 4.22 15.30 9.32
N PRO A 189 4.53 14.13 9.93
CA PRO A 189 3.70 13.56 10.99
C PRO A 189 3.54 14.44 12.22
N SER A 190 4.52 15.31 12.52
CA SER A 190 4.47 16.18 13.69
C SER A 190 3.47 17.32 13.53
N MET A 191 3.21 17.72 12.28
CA MET A 191 2.28 18.79 11.93
C MET A 191 0.98 18.27 11.31
N GLY A 192 0.94 16.99 10.94
CA GLY A 192 -0.14 16.39 10.19
C GLY A 192 -0.40 17.07 8.84
N SER A 193 0.63 17.67 8.23
CA SER A 193 0.50 18.54 7.05
C SER A 193 1.34 18.06 5.86
N TRP A 194 0.92 18.46 4.66
CA TRP A 194 1.59 18.14 3.40
C TRP A 194 2.25 19.38 2.82
N THR A 195 3.50 19.25 2.37
CA THR A 195 4.23 20.32 1.69
C THR A 195 4.67 19.84 0.32
N THR A 196 4.42 20.65 -0.72
CA THR A 196 4.96 20.39 -2.06
C THR A 196 6.49 20.46 -2.00
N THR A 197 7.16 19.55 -2.70
CA THR A 197 8.62 19.48 -2.73
C THR A 197 9.13 19.45 -4.17
N GLY A 198 10.27 18.82 -4.44
CA GLY A 198 10.76 18.63 -5.81
C GLY A 198 9.77 17.85 -6.68
N SER A 199 10.16 17.60 -7.93
CA SER A 199 9.34 16.87 -8.88
C SER A 199 10.15 15.81 -9.61
N LEU A 200 9.48 14.75 -10.01
CA LEU A 200 9.99 13.81 -11.00
C LEU A 200 10.27 14.53 -12.32
N TYR A 201 11.28 14.12 -13.06
CA TYR A 201 11.58 14.59 -14.41
C TYR A 201 10.56 14.04 -15.40
N VAL A 202 10.16 12.77 -15.24
CA VAL A 202 9.15 12.12 -16.09
C VAL A 202 7.87 11.90 -15.30
N ARG A 203 6.74 12.32 -15.86
CA ARG A 203 5.41 12.04 -15.29
C ARG A 203 5.18 10.53 -15.27
N ARG A 204 4.73 9.98 -14.15
CA ARG A 204 4.55 8.53 -14.05
C ARG A 204 3.55 8.10 -12.98
N TRP A 205 2.88 6.98 -13.22
CA TRP A 205 2.05 6.27 -12.25
C TRP A 205 2.28 4.75 -12.38
N GLY A 206 1.91 3.96 -11.36
CA GLY A 206 2.17 2.52 -11.32
C GLY A 206 3.67 2.16 -11.32
N HIS A 207 4.53 3.10 -10.95
CA HIS A 207 5.97 2.93 -10.85
C HIS A 207 6.34 2.32 -9.49
N THR A 208 7.60 1.89 -9.33
CA THR A 208 8.15 1.49 -8.04
C THR A 208 9.08 2.56 -7.50
N SER A 209 9.21 2.60 -6.17
CA SER A 209 10.20 3.45 -5.49
C SER A 209 10.99 2.65 -4.48
N SER A 210 12.24 3.02 -4.25
CA SER A 210 13.07 2.46 -3.19
C SER A 210 13.91 3.55 -2.55
N LEU A 211 13.82 3.67 -1.23
CA LEU A 211 14.73 4.52 -0.46
C LEU A 211 16.12 3.87 -0.45
N LEU A 212 17.12 4.62 -0.88
CA LEU A 212 18.51 4.20 -0.90
C LEU A 212 19.20 4.57 0.42
N THR A 213 20.31 3.89 0.71
CA THR A 213 21.11 4.11 1.94
C THR A 213 21.69 5.51 2.05
N ASN A 214 21.83 6.23 0.93
CA ASN A 214 22.27 7.63 0.89
C ASN A 214 21.12 8.63 1.09
N GLY A 215 19.90 8.16 1.38
CA GLY A 215 18.72 8.99 1.62
C GLY A 215 17.95 9.43 0.37
N LYS A 216 18.44 9.11 -0.83
CA LYS A 216 17.72 9.37 -2.09
C LYS A 216 16.65 8.33 -2.34
N VAL A 217 15.62 8.69 -3.09
CA VAL A 217 14.58 7.75 -3.52
C VAL A 217 14.78 7.44 -5.01
N LEU A 218 15.10 6.19 -5.32
CA LEU A 218 15.11 5.69 -6.69
C LEU A 218 13.67 5.41 -7.13
N VAL A 219 13.28 5.99 -8.25
CA VAL A 219 11.96 5.81 -8.86
C VAL A 219 12.17 5.17 -10.23
N ALA A 220 11.53 4.02 -10.48
CA ALA A 220 11.78 3.22 -11.67
C ALA A 220 10.49 2.86 -12.42
N ALA A 221 10.57 2.95 -13.74
CA ALA A 221 9.52 2.54 -14.68
C ALA A 221 8.15 3.20 -14.38
N GLY A 222 7.07 2.44 -14.56
CA GLY A 222 5.68 2.89 -14.48
C GLY A 222 5.10 3.19 -15.86
N TYR A 223 4.05 3.98 -15.89
CA TYR A 223 3.32 4.40 -17.09
C TYR A 223 3.24 5.92 -17.12
N ASP A 224 3.34 6.51 -18.31
CA ASP A 224 2.93 7.89 -18.53
C ASP A 224 1.46 7.91 -19.03
N ASN A 225 1.10 8.90 -19.85
CA ASN A 225 -0.25 8.99 -20.43
C ASN A 225 -0.42 8.12 -21.69
N VAL A 226 0.65 7.54 -22.23
CA VAL A 226 0.70 6.89 -23.54
C VAL A 226 1.14 5.44 -23.43
N ALA A 227 2.19 5.15 -22.66
CA ALA A 227 2.82 3.83 -22.62
C ALA A 227 3.55 3.56 -21.30
N GLY A 228 4.06 2.34 -21.18
CA GLY A 228 5.04 1.99 -20.15
C GLY A 228 6.36 2.72 -20.37
N ILE A 229 7.00 3.12 -19.29
CA ILE A 229 8.26 3.86 -19.26
C ILE A 229 9.38 2.90 -18.85
N ASN A 230 10.54 2.98 -19.51
CA ASN A 230 11.74 2.19 -19.21
C ASN A 230 12.83 2.99 -18.49
N ASP A 231 12.50 4.18 -17.98
CA ASP A 231 13.42 5.12 -17.35
C ASP A 231 13.39 5.04 -15.82
N ALA A 232 14.50 5.41 -15.18
CA ALA A 232 14.63 5.49 -13.74
C ALA A 232 15.35 6.78 -13.32
N GLU A 233 14.88 7.39 -12.23
CA GLU A 233 15.38 8.67 -11.73
C GLU A 233 15.59 8.67 -10.22
N LEU A 234 16.44 9.57 -9.74
CA LEU A 234 16.70 9.76 -8.31
C LEU A 234 16.05 11.06 -7.85
N TYR A 235 15.25 10.95 -6.80
CA TYR A 235 14.78 12.06 -5.98
C TYR A 235 15.70 12.28 -4.78
#